data_AF-A0A1Q5K8B9-F1
#
_entry.id   AF-A0A1Q5K8B9-F1
#
_cell.length_a   1.000
_cell.length_b   1.000
_cell.length_c   1.000
_cell.angle_alpha   90.00
_cell.angle_beta   90.00
_cell.angle_gamma   90.00
#
_symmetry.space_group_name_H-M   'P 1'
#
loop_
_entity.id
_entity.type
_entity.pdbx_description
1 polymer ?
#
loop_
_entity_poly.entity_id
_entity_poly.type
_entity_poly.pdbx_seq_one_letter_code
_entity_poly.pdbx_strand_id
1 'polypeptide(L)'
;MTDRTVRVRKLNLYRQYFELVAAGAKTIEVRVKYPHLADLAAGDTIRFRIKDTDEPCDVEALRVTEYPNFEIEPPARDIGVSSLPQQK
;
A
#
# COMPACT_ATOMS: atom_id res chain seq x y z
N MET A 1 -15.26 -4.57 21.25
CA MET A 1 -15.06 -4.37 19.80
C MET A 1 -14.37 -3.00 19.67
N THR A 2 -13.05 -2.97 19.50
CA THR A 2 -12.31 -1.72 19.45
C THR A 2 -12.71 -0.98 18.19
N ASP A 3 -13.31 0.20 18.36
CA ASP A 3 -13.56 1.17 17.29
C ASP A 3 -12.20 1.59 16.72
N ARG A 4 -11.72 0.83 15.72
CA ARG A 4 -10.49 1.17 15.03
C ARG A 4 -10.87 2.34 14.13
N THR A 5 -10.63 3.56 14.61
CA THR A 5 -10.76 4.77 13.81
C THR A 5 -10.07 4.50 12.48
N VAL A 6 -10.82 4.50 11.37
CA VAL A 6 -10.30 4.11 10.06
C VAL A 6 -9.06 4.94 9.76
N ARG A 7 -7.88 4.30 9.79
CA ARG A 7 -6.60 4.98 9.61
C ARG A 7 -6.36 5.15 8.13
N VAL A 8 -6.20 6.39 7.68
CA VAL A 8 -5.83 6.69 6.30
C VAL A 8 -4.31 6.82 6.20
N ARG A 9 -3.65 5.88 5.48
CA ARG A 9 -2.22 5.97 5.12
C ARG A 9 -2.08 6.68 3.78
N LYS A 10 -1.31 7.77 3.73
CA LYS A 10 -1.05 8.51 2.49
C LYS A 10 0.23 8.02 1.85
N LEU A 11 0.16 7.61 0.60
CA LEU A 11 1.29 7.10 -0.17
C LEU A 11 1.33 7.76 -1.54
N ASN A 12 2.54 8.01 -2.04
CA ASN A 12 2.74 8.52 -3.39
C ASN A 12 3.07 7.38 -4.36
N LEU A 13 2.58 7.51 -5.59
CA LEU A 13 2.89 6.65 -6.72
C LEU A 13 3.31 7.50 -7.92
N TYR A 14 4.13 6.92 -8.80
CA TYR A 14 4.26 7.46 -10.16
C TYR A 14 2.94 7.29 -10.92
N ARG A 15 2.68 8.20 -11.86
CA ARG A 15 1.45 8.22 -12.68
C ARG A 15 1.10 6.85 -13.26
N GLN A 16 2.07 6.15 -13.87
CA GLN A 16 1.85 4.83 -14.47
C GLN A 16 1.25 3.80 -13.49
N TYR A 17 1.70 3.79 -12.23
CA TYR A 17 1.21 2.83 -11.24
C TYR A 17 -0.08 3.31 -10.60
N PHE A 18 -0.25 4.63 -10.46
CA PHE A 18 -1.50 5.21 -10.02
C PHE A 18 -2.64 4.85 -10.97
N GLU A 19 -2.44 4.98 -12.28
CA GLU A 19 -3.42 4.61 -13.30
C GLU A 19 -3.78 3.12 -13.24
N LEU A 20 -2.80 2.24 -12.97
CA LEU A 20 -3.07 0.80 -12.78
C LEU A 20 -3.90 0.53 -11.51
N VAL A 21 -3.67 1.25 -10.41
CA VAL A 21 -4.48 1.12 -9.20
C VAL A 21 -5.89 1.68 -9.42
N ALA A 22 -6.00 2.87 -10.03
CA ALA A 22 -7.27 3.51 -10.33
C ALA A 22 -8.14 2.67 -11.29
N ALA A 23 -7.51 1.97 -12.23
CA ALA A 23 -8.17 1.01 -13.12
C ALA A 23 -8.45 -0.37 -12.47
N GLY A 24 -8.00 -0.60 -11.23
CA GLY A 24 -8.13 -1.90 -10.54
C GLY A 24 -7.23 -3.02 -11.10
N ALA A 25 -6.33 -2.69 -12.03
CA ALA A 25 -5.41 -3.65 -12.64
C ALA A 25 -4.24 -4.03 -11.71
N LYS A 26 -3.80 -3.10 -10.85
CA LYS A 26 -2.81 -3.34 -9.80
C LYS A 26 -3.50 -3.53 -8.46
N THR A 27 -3.45 -4.76 -7.94
CA THR A 27 -4.11 -5.18 -6.69
C THR A 27 -3.13 -5.47 -5.55
N ILE A 28 -1.83 -5.53 -5.84
CA ILE A 28 -0.75 -5.80 -4.88
C ILE A 28 0.14 -4.57 -4.81
N GLU A 29 0.44 -4.13 -3.59
CA GLU A 29 1.45 -3.10 -3.33
C GLU A 29 2.54 -3.69 -2.43
N VAL A 30 3.80 -3.57 -2.85
CA VAL A 30 4.97 -4.06 -2.09
C VAL A 30 5.81 -2.88 -1.62
N ARG A 31 6.05 -2.73 -0.31
CA ARG A 31 6.78 -1.57 0.26
C ARG A 31 7.68 -1.90 1.44
N VAL A 32 8.76 -1.15 1.65
CA VAL A 32 9.52 -1.17 2.92
C VAL A 32 8.62 -0.94 4.12
N LYS A 33 8.83 -1.73 5.17
CA LYS A 33 8.21 -1.50 6.47
C LYS A 33 8.87 -0.32 7.18
N TYR A 34 8.55 0.88 6.73
CA TYR A 34 8.87 2.09 7.47
C TYR A 34 8.04 2.17 8.76
N PRO A 35 8.51 2.90 9.80
CA PRO A 35 7.77 3.03 11.06
C PRO A 35 6.33 3.51 10.90
N HIS A 36 6.07 4.39 9.92
CA HIS A 36 4.72 4.89 9.61
C HIS A 36 3.82 3.87 8.90
N LEU A 37 4.30 2.68 8.57
CA LEU A 37 3.53 1.55 8.04
C LEU A 37 3.52 0.35 9.00
N ALA A 38 4.17 0.46 10.17
CA ALA A 38 4.38 -0.67 11.07
C ALA A 38 3.09 -1.24 11.68
N ASP A 39 2.05 -0.41 11.76
CA ASP A 39 0.72 -0.70 12.28
C ASP A 39 -0.35 -0.82 11.18
N LEU A 40 0.03 -0.81 9.90
CA LEU A 40 -0.91 -1.01 8.80
C LEU A 40 -1.52 -2.40 8.90
N ALA A 41 -2.85 -2.47 8.86
CA ALA A 41 -3.58 -3.72 8.99
C ALA A 41 -4.68 -3.84 7.93
N ALA A 42 -5.22 -5.05 7.78
CA ALA A 42 -6.41 -5.25 6.97
C ALA A 42 -7.58 -4.39 7.50
N GLY A 43 -8.33 -3.81 6.58
CA GLY A 43 -9.41 -2.84 6.83
C GLY A 43 -8.97 -1.37 6.88
N ASP A 44 -7.66 -1.08 6.89
CA ASP A 44 -7.17 0.30 6.80
C ASP A 44 -7.33 0.85 5.38
N THR A 45 -7.46 2.17 5.26
CA THR A 45 -7.52 2.85 3.96
C THR A 45 -6.15 3.37 3.56
N ILE A 46 -5.75 3.10 2.33
CA ILE A 46 -4.56 3.69 1.71
C ILE A 46 -5.03 4.71 0.67
N ARG A 47 -4.61 5.96 0.86
CA ARG A 47 -4.80 7.05 -0.09
C ARG A 47 -3.56 7.19 -0.95
N PHE A 48 -3.63 6.68 -2.18
CA PHE A 48 -2.62 6.91 -3.19
C PHE A 48 -2.79 8.29 -3.81
N ARG A 49 -1.66 8.92 -4.15
CA ARG A 49 -1.59 10.21 -4.86
C ARG A 49 -0.43 10.20 -5.85
N ILE A 50 -0.56 10.98 -6.92
CA ILE A 50 0.60 11.36 -7.73
C ILE A 50 1.23 12.58 -7.07
N LYS A 51 2.56 12.59 -6.94
CA LYS A 51 3.29 13.74 -6.38
C LYS A 51 2.93 15.00 -7.17
N ASP A 52 2.72 16.11 -6.44
CA ASP A 52 2.36 17.42 -7.01
C ASP A 52 1.00 17.46 -7.73
N THR A 53 0.11 16.51 -7.40
CA THR A 53 -1.29 16.50 -7.82
C THR A 53 -2.21 16.33 -6.61
N ASP A 54 -3.45 16.82 -6.72
CA ASP A 54 -4.48 16.62 -5.71
C ASP A 54 -5.36 15.39 -5.94
N GLU A 55 -5.13 14.64 -7.02
CA GLU A 55 -5.93 13.46 -7.39
C GLU A 55 -5.70 12.30 -6.41
N PRO A 56 -6.73 11.88 -5.63
CA PRO A 56 -6.61 10.76 -4.71
C PRO A 56 -7.22 9.49 -5.29
N CYS A 57 -6.63 8.35 -4.96
CA CYS A 57 -7.24 7.04 -5.12
C CYS A 57 -7.21 6.34 -3.76
N ASP A 58 -8.37 6.22 -3.12
CA ASP A 58 -8.52 5.56 -1.83
C ASP A 58 -8.84 4.08 -2.05
N VAL A 59 -8.05 3.19 -1.44
CA VAL A 59 -8.25 1.74 -1.50
C VAL A 59 -8.26 1.15 -0.09
N GLU A 60 -9.01 0.08 0.11
CA GLU A 60 -8.99 -0.68 1.36
C GLU A 60 -7.91 -1.76 1.30
N ALA A 61 -7.11 -1.87 2.35
CA ALA A 61 -6.19 -2.97 2.53
C ALA A 61 -6.95 -4.25 2.88
N LEU A 62 -7.09 -5.17 1.94
CA LEU A 62 -7.77 -6.45 2.20
C LEU A 62 -6.92 -7.42 3.02
N ARG A 63 -5.60 -7.39 2.82
CA ARG A 63 -4.63 -8.20 3.54
C ARG A 63 -3.28 -7.49 3.59
N VAL A 64 -2.60 -7.60 4.73
CA VAL A 64 -1.25 -7.09 4.94
C VAL A 64 -0.36 -8.25 5.39
N THR A 65 0.69 -8.53 4.64
CA THR A 65 1.65 -9.59 4.95
C THR A 65 3.06 -9.00 4.98
N GLU A 66 3.78 -9.23 6.08
CA GLU A 66 5.18 -8.85 6.22
C GLU A 66 6.09 -9.98 5.74
N TYR A 67 7.10 -9.62 4.96
CA TYR A 67 8.11 -10.56 4.48
C TYR A 67 9.50 -10.13 4.96
N PRO A 68 10.32 -11.06 5.47
CA PRO A 68 11.67 -10.75 5.94
C PRO A 68 12.62 -10.32 4.79
N ASN A 69 12.33 -10.74 3.56
CA ASN A 69 13.09 -10.41 2.35
C ASN A 69 12.19 -10.46 1.09
N PHE A 70 12.76 -10.16 -0.08
CA PHE A 70 12.05 -10.13 -1.37
C PHE A 70 12.03 -11.46 -2.12
N GLU A 71 12.85 -12.42 -1.70
CA GLU A 71 12.93 -13.74 -2.35
C GLU A 71 11.65 -14.55 -2.12
N ILE A 72 10.83 -14.12 -1.16
CA ILE A 72 9.51 -14.69 -0.92
C ILE A 72 8.49 -13.94 -1.78
N GLU A 73 7.96 -14.62 -2.80
CA GLU A 73 6.90 -14.06 -3.63
C GLU A 73 5.61 -13.84 -2.80
N PRO A 74 5.03 -12.62 -2.80
CA PRO A 74 3.74 -12.39 -2.20
C PRO A 74 2.65 -13.10 -3.02
N PRO A 75 1.63 -13.69 -2.38
CA PRO A 75 0.50 -14.26 -3.11
C PRO A 75 -0.25 -13.13 -3.83
N ALA A 76 -0.89 -13.47 -4.95
CA ALA A 76 -1.39 -12.55 -5.97
C ALA A 76 -2.44 -11.48 -5.53
N ARG A 77 -2.78 -11.38 -4.24
CA ARG A 77 -3.82 -10.49 -3.69
C ARG A 77 -3.45 -9.79 -2.39
N ASP A 78 -2.18 -9.80 -1.99
CA ASP A 78 -1.75 -9.22 -0.72
C ASP A 78 -1.13 -7.84 -0.88
N ILE A 79 -1.27 -6.97 0.13
CA ILE A 79 -0.34 -5.85 0.32
C ILE A 79 0.89 -6.41 1.03
N GLY A 80 1.99 -6.53 0.29
CA GLY A 80 3.27 -6.96 0.82
C GLY A 80 3.99 -5.77 1.47
N VAL A 81 4.50 -5.95 2.68
CA VAL A 81 5.45 -5.00 3.25
C VAL A 81 6.81 -5.72 3.31
N SER A 82 7.76 -5.32 2.46
CA SER A 82 9.10 -5.91 2.30
C SER A 82 10.21 -4.85 2.26
N SER A 83 11.34 -5.13 2.93
CA SER A 83 12.34 -4.19 3.46
C SER A 83 13.36 -3.50 2.49
N LEU A 84 13.14 -3.36 1.17
CA LEU A 84 14.12 -2.79 0.20
C LEU A 84 13.76 -1.37 -0.27
N PRO A 85 14.76 -0.49 -0.46
CA PRO A 85 14.56 0.93 -0.72
C PRO A 85 13.58 1.21 -1.87
N GLN A 86 12.72 2.19 -1.64
CA GLN A 86 11.70 2.66 -2.60
C GLN A 86 12.32 2.93 -3.98
N GLN A 87 11.59 2.62 -5.05
CA GLN A 87 11.89 3.15 -6.38
C GLN A 87 12.07 4.67 -6.27
N LYS A 88 13.28 5.14 -6.57
CA LYS A 88 13.70 6.54 -6.54
C LYS A 88 13.37 7.21 -7.87
#